data_AF-A0A7S2EX86-F1
#
_entry.id   AF-A0A7S2EX86-F1
#
_cell.length_a   1.000
_cell.length_b   1.000
_cell.length_c   1.000
_cell.angle_alpha   90.00
_cell.angle_beta   90.00
_cell.angle_gamma   90.00
#
_symmetry.space_group_name_H-M   'P 1'
#
loop_
_entity.id
_entity.type
_entity.pdbx_description
1 polymer ?
#
loop_
_entity_poly.entity_id
_entity_poly.type
_entity_poly.pdbx_seq_one_letter_code
_entity_poly.pdbx_strand_id
1 'polypeptide(L)'
;DIVRRRRLSAEEAPGYIFTNAFGLRGIMDEKRKGEIGVQAAYAAVGGGSPSGASYTIIRPGGLEEPKLNRVLGPGELELSQGDALAGIVSRADLAETAIAAALSDAPNLRNASFELYYTESAQPCEGRFKSLINDGKVARLHGNTYETLFGGIKPDGDYYVPG
;
A
#
# COMPACT_ATOMS: atom_id res chain seq x y z
N ASP A 1 -24.61 3.58 23.98
CA ASP A 1 -24.92 2.54 22.97
C ASP A 1 -23.69 2.09 22.21
N ILE A 2 -23.44 0.79 22.26
CA ILE A 2 -22.29 0.11 21.65
C ILE A 2 -22.61 -0.10 20.17
N VAL A 3 -22.11 0.79 19.32
CA VAL A 3 -22.10 0.56 17.87
C VAL A 3 -21.12 -0.59 17.60
N ARG A 4 -21.65 -1.75 17.22
CA ARG A 4 -20.88 -2.91 16.76
C ARG A 4 -20.06 -2.49 15.53
N ARG A 5 -18.79 -2.16 15.74
CA ARG A 5 -17.77 -2.00 14.68
C ARG A 5 -17.52 -3.38 14.07
N ARG A 6 -18.01 -3.64 12.87
CA ARG A 6 -17.69 -4.86 12.13
C ARG A 6 -16.36 -4.63 11.41
N ARG A 7 -15.33 -5.40 11.78
CA ARG A 7 -14.08 -5.54 11.00
C ARG A 7 -14.49 -5.89 9.57
N LEU A 8 -14.04 -5.09 8.59
CA LEU A 8 -14.00 -5.57 7.23
C LEU A 8 -12.67 -6.31 7.05
N SER A 9 -12.71 -7.59 6.66
CA SER A 9 -11.48 -8.26 6.22
C SER A 9 -11.05 -7.62 4.90
N ALA A 10 -9.77 -7.69 4.53
CA ALA A 10 -9.37 -7.11 3.24
C ALA A 10 -9.95 -7.87 2.04
N GLU A 11 -10.57 -9.02 2.25
CA GLU A 11 -11.38 -9.70 1.24
C GLU A 11 -12.66 -8.88 0.89
N GLU A 12 -13.04 -7.94 1.75
CA GLU A 12 -14.14 -6.99 1.56
C GLU A 12 -13.64 -5.62 1.03
N ALA A 13 -12.34 -5.50 0.71
CA ALA A 13 -11.77 -4.29 0.15
C ALA A 13 -12.25 -4.08 -1.30
N PRO A 14 -12.64 -2.86 -1.68
CA PRO A 14 -13.12 -2.54 -3.03
C PRO A 14 -12.17 -2.80 -4.19
N GLY A 15 -10.90 -2.42 -4.05
CA GLY A 15 -9.88 -2.67 -5.08
C GLY A 15 -9.70 -4.17 -5.31
N TYR A 16 -9.81 -4.97 -4.23
CA TYR A 16 -9.79 -6.43 -4.27
C TYR A 16 -10.97 -6.98 -5.08
N ILE A 17 -12.19 -6.46 -4.87
CA ILE A 17 -13.39 -6.85 -5.62
C ILE A 17 -13.30 -6.39 -7.08
N PHE A 18 -12.86 -5.15 -7.35
CA PHE A 18 -12.75 -4.60 -8.70
C PHE A 18 -11.73 -5.37 -9.56
N THR A 19 -10.57 -5.73 -9.02
CA THR A 19 -9.57 -6.53 -9.73
C THR A 19 -9.98 -8.00 -9.89
N ASN A 20 -10.73 -8.58 -8.94
CA ASN A 20 -11.34 -9.90 -9.11
C ASN A 20 -12.47 -9.90 -10.15
N ALA A 21 -13.22 -8.80 -10.29
CA ALA A 21 -14.33 -8.67 -11.22
C ALA A 21 -13.88 -8.38 -12.67
N PHE A 22 -12.73 -7.71 -12.88
CA PHE A 22 -12.31 -7.24 -14.22
C PHE A 22 -11.23 -8.08 -14.93
N GLY A 23 -10.75 -9.20 -14.39
CA GLY A 23 -9.63 -9.90 -15.04
C GLY A 23 -9.49 -11.40 -14.84
N LEU A 24 -9.28 -11.88 -13.62
CA LEU A 24 -8.76 -13.23 -13.41
C LEU A 24 -9.17 -13.73 -12.01
N ARG A 25 -10.18 -14.61 -11.96
CA ARG A 25 -10.75 -15.27 -10.76
C ARG A 25 -9.70 -15.54 -9.65
N GLY A 26 -9.74 -14.80 -8.53
CA GLY A 26 -9.05 -15.14 -7.29
C GLY A 26 -7.59 -14.69 -7.15
N ILE A 27 -7.04 -13.92 -8.11
CA ILE A 27 -5.63 -13.47 -8.02
C ILE A 27 -5.40 -12.54 -6.82
N MET A 28 -6.37 -11.69 -6.49
CA MET A 28 -6.24 -10.79 -5.34
C MET A 28 -6.31 -11.57 -4.02
N ASP A 29 -7.10 -12.64 -3.96
CA ASP A 29 -7.18 -13.57 -2.83
C ASP A 29 -5.82 -14.22 -2.60
N GLU A 30 -5.17 -14.69 -3.67
CA GLU A 30 -3.84 -15.30 -3.58
C GLU A 30 -2.76 -14.27 -3.21
N LYS A 31 -2.85 -13.04 -3.72
CA LYS A 31 -1.97 -11.93 -3.29
C LYS A 31 -2.15 -11.64 -1.81
N ARG A 32 -3.39 -11.57 -1.33
CA ARG A 32 -3.70 -11.34 0.08
C ARG A 32 -3.22 -12.48 0.98
N LYS A 33 -3.40 -13.74 0.56
CA LYS A 33 -2.83 -14.91 1.25
C LYS A 33 -1.31 -14.83 1.31
N GLY A 34 -0.67 -14.40 0.22
CA GLY A 34 0.77 -14.16 0.16
C GLY A 34 1.23 -13.11 1.17
N GLU A 35 0.56 -11.96 1.23
CA GLU A 35 0.84 -10.92 2.23
C GLU A 35 0.71 -11.45 3.66
N ILE A 36 -0.41 -12.10 3.98
CA ILE A 36 -0.63 -12.72 5.31
C ILE A 36 0.46 -13.74 5.62
N GLY A 37 0.88 -14.54 4.64
CA GLY A 37 1.95 -15.52 4.79
C GLY A 37 3.30 -14.87 5.11
N VAL A 38 3.66 -13.77 4.44
CA VAL A 38 4.86 -12.97 4.74
C VAL A 38 4.78 -12.41 6.15
N GLN A 39 3.66 -11.76 6.50
CA GLN A 39 3.44 -11.20 7.83
C GLN A 39 3.60 -12.27 8.92
N ALA A 40 2.99 -13.45 8.75
CA ALA A 40 3.09 -14.56 9.67
C ALA A 40 4.52 -15.13 9.78
N ALA A 41 5.23 -15.28 8.65
CA ALA A 41 6.60 -15.79 8.64
C ALA A 41 7.55 -14.86 9.41
N TYR A 42 7.43 -13.54 9.23
CA TYR A 42 8.26 -12.57 9.94
C TYR A 42 7.85 -12.40 11.41
N ALA A 43 6.56 -12.51 11.73
CA ALA A 43 6.08 -12.53 13.12
C ALA A 43 6.62 -13.76 13.90
N ALA A 44 6.69 -14.93 13.25
CA ALA A 44 7.23 -16.15 13.85
C ALA A 44 8.73 -16.06 14.20
N VAL A 45 9.48 -15.22 13.48
CA VAL A 45 10.91 -14.96 13.74
C VAL A 45 11.11 -13.78 14.70
N GLY A 46 10.16 -12.83 14.75
CA GLY A 46 10.23 -11.60 15.53
C GLY A 46 9.79 -11.69 17.00
N GLY A 47 9.30 -12.84 17.47
CA GLY A 47 8.78 -13.04 18.84
C GLY A 47 9.81 -13.04 19.99
N GLY A 48 11.02 -12.49 19.79
CA GLY A 48 12.03 -12.42 20.86
C GLY A 48 13.50 -12.17 20.44
N SER A 49 13.83 -11.97 19.16
CA SER A 49 15.24 -11.74 18.76
C SER A 49 15.61 -10.25 18.70
N PRO A 50 16.74 -9.82 19.29
CA PRO A 50 17.26 -8.44 19.21
C PRO A 50 17.58 -7.95 17.79
N SER A 51 17.65 -8.87 16.81
CA SER A 51 17.94 -8.60 15.39
C SER A 51 16.71 -8.73 14.49
N GLY A 52 15.49 -8.65 15.05
CA GLY A 52 14.24 -9.05 14.42
C GLY A 52 14.11 -8.63 12.95
N ALA A 53 14.10 -9.62 12.06
CA ALA A 53 13.82 -9.40 10.65
C ALA A 53 12.45 -8.71 10.51
N SER A 54 12.35 -7.73 9.64
CA SER A 54 11.11 -7.02 9.32
C SER A 54 10.85 -7.07 7.82
N TYR A 55 9.59 -6.93 7.43
CA TYR A 55 9.21 -6.81 6.02
C TYR A 55 8.72 -5.40 5.70
N THR A 56 8.73 -5.09 4.40
CA THR A 56 7.99 -3.98 3.81
C THR A 56 7.29 -4.53 2.56
N ILE A 57 5.98 -4.34 2.45
CA ILE A 57 5.18 -4.79 1.30
C ILE A 57 4.79 -3.56 0.48
N ILE A 58 5.21 -3.52 -0.78
CA ILE A 58 4.81 -2.48 -1.72
C ILE A 58 3.69 -3.04 -2.58
N ARG A 59 2.55 -2.35 -2.59
CA ARG A 59 1.39 -2.63 -3.44
C ARG A 59 1.37 -1.63 -4.60
N PRO A 60 2.07 -1.90 -5.71
CA PRO A 60 2.08 -0.97 -6.82
C PRO A 60 0.70 -0.86 -7.45
N GLY A 61 0.41 0.32 -8.01
CA GLY A 61 -0.63 0.50 -9.00
C GLY A 61 -0.40 -0.35 -10.25
N GLY A 62 -1.25 -0.17 -11.26
CA GLY A 62 -1.08 -0.81 -12.55
C GLY A 62 0.29 -0.48 -13.15
N LEU A 63 1.06 -1.51 -13.52
CA LEU A 63 2.38 -1.33 -14.12
C LEU A 63 2.23 -0.92 -15.59
N GLU A 64 2.51 0.34 -15.91
CA GLU A 64 2.36 0.86 -17.29
C GLU A 64 3.45 0.27 -18.22
N GLU A 65 3.05 -0.29 -19.37
CA GLU A 65 3.88 -0.57 -20.55
C GLU A 65 3.05 -0.39 -21.84
N PRO A 66 3.59 0.17 -22.95
CA PRO A 66 4.90 0.76 -23.19
C PRO A 66 4.78 2.29 -23.38
N LYS A 67 5.04 3.04 -22.31
CA LYS A 67 5.49 4.43 -22.36
C LYS A 67 6.72 4.51 -21.46
N LEU A 68 7.77 5.21 -21.92
CA LEU A 68 9.10 5.32 -21.31
C LEU A 68 9.18 4.85 -19.84
N ASN A 69 9.73 3.65 -19.62
CA ASN A 69 9.98 3.09 -18.28
C ASN A 69 11.13 3.86 -17.60
N ARG A 70 10.86 5.10 -17.23
CA ARG A 70 11.79 6.06 -16.63
C ARG A 70 11.49 6.23 -15.15
N VAL A 71 12.52 6.58 -14.40
CA VAL A 71 12.39 7.04 -13.01
C VAL A 71 11.97 8.50 -13.05
N LEU A 72 10.79 8.80 -12.52
CA LEU A 72 10.33 10.15 -12.26
C LEU A 72 10.78 10.63 -10.87
N GLY A 73 10.93 9.70 -9.93
CA GLY A 73 11.42 9.96 -8.59
C GLY A 73 10.31 10.38 -7.60
N PRO A 74 10.67 10.51 -6.31
CA PRO A 74 9.71 10.63 -5.21
C PRO A 74 8.76 11.84 -5.32
N GLY A 75 9.19 12.93 -5.95
CA GLY A 75 8.33 14.12 -6.13
C GLY A 75 7.08 13.87 -6.99
N GLU A 76 7.10 12.85 -7.84
CA GLU A 76 5.95 12.46 -8.68
C GLU A 76 5.13 11.32 -8.06
N LEU A 77 5.63 10.69 -6.99
CA LEU A 77 5.03 9.54 -6.35
C LEU A 77 4.09 9.95 -5.22
N GLU A 78 3.09 9.11 -4.98
CA GLU A 78 2.20 9.17 -3.83
C GLU A 78 2.13 7.80 -3.18
N LEU A 79 2.15 7.79 -1.84
CA LEU A 79 1.86 6.60 -1.05
C LEU A 79 0.53 6.74 -0.32
N SER A 80 -0.21 5.66 -0.23
CA SER A 80 -1.36 5.54 0.67
C SER A 80 -1.30 4.23 1.46
N GLN A 81 -2.23 4.09 2.40
CA GLN A 81 -2.49 2.82 3.06
C GLN A 81 -4.00 2.59 3.18
N GLY A 82 -4.47 1.38 2.86
CA GLY A 82 -5.83 0.94 3.11
C GLY A 82 -6.71 0.78 1.87
N ASP A 83 -6.10 0.57 0.70
CA ASP A 83 -6.79 0.17 -0.54
C ASP A 83 -7.91 1.14 -1.00
N ALA A 84 -7.82 2.41 -0.58
CA ALA A 84 -8.79 3.46 -0.93
C ALA A 84 -8.52 4.12 -2.30
N LEU A 85 -7.26 4.11 -2.70
CA LEU A 85 -6.74 4.73 -3.93
C LEU A 85 -6.01 3.68 -4.75
N ALA A 86 -6.09 3.83 -6.07
CA ALA A 86 -5.30 3.09 -7.03
C ALA A 86 -4.80 4.05 -8.12
N GLY A 87 -3.72 3.67 -8.79
CA GLY A 87 -3.17 4.45 -9.90
C GLY A 87 -2.30 3.58 -10.78
N ILE A 88 -1.35 4.20 -11.45
CA ILE A 88 -0.31 3.53 -12.24
C ILE A 88 1.08 3.94 -11.78
N VAL A 89 2.06 3.09 -12.04
CA VAL A 89 3.48 3.37 -11.78
C VAL A 89 4.34 2.68 -12.83
N SER A 90 5.52 3.25 -13.12
CA SER A 90 6.51 2.55 -13.94
C SER A 90 7.17 1.42 -13.14
N ARG A 91 7.70 0.42 -13.84
CA ARG A 91 8.54 -0.60 -13.19
C ARG A 91 9.84 0.02 -12.64
N ALA A 92 10.34 1.07 -13.29
CA ALA A 92 11.55 1.78 -12.86
C ALA A 92 11.35 2.46 -11.50
N ASP A 93 10.30 3.27 -11.32
CA ASP A 93 10.01 3.91 -10.03
C ASP A 93 9.63 2.90 -8.94
N LEU A 94 8.95 1.81 -9.30
CA LEU A 94 8.72 0.71 -8.35
C LEU A 94 10.05 0.11 -7.88
N ALA A 95 10.99 -0.14 -8.78
CA ALA A 95 12.29 -0.71 -8.44
C ALA A 95 13.11 0.25 -7.54
N GLU A 96 13.17 1.54 -7.89
CA GLU A 96 13.86 2.55 -7.07
C GLU A 96 13.23 2.68 -5.68
N THR A 97 11.89 2.67 -5.60
CA THR A 97 11.18 2.71 -4.31
C THR A 97 11.46 1.46 -3.47
N ALA A 98 11.55 0.28 -4.10
CA ALA A 98 11.88 -0.96 -3.41
C ALA A 98 13.31 -0.95 -2.85
N ILE A 99 14.29 -0.44 -3.62
CA ILE A 99 15.67 -0.27 -3.15
C ILE A 99 15.71 0.75 -2.01
N ALA A 100 15.05 1.89 -2.15
CA ALA A 100 15.02 2.93 -1.13
C ALA A 100 14.38 2.43 0.17
N ALA A 101 13.28 1.66 0.09
CA ALA A 101 12.65 1.07 1.26
C ALA A 101 13.56 0.02 1.94
N ALA A 102 14.23 -0.84 1.16
CA ALA A 102 15.11 -1.88 1.69
C ALA A 102 16.38 -1.33 2.36
N LEU A 103 16.86 -0.17 1.92
CA LEU A 103 18.03 0.52 2.48
C LEU A 103 17.66 1.53 3.58
N SER A 104 16.37 1.76 3.82
CA SER A 104 15.92 2.74 4.81
C SER A 104 16.05 2.21 6.23
N ASP A 105 16.59 3.04 7.12
CA ASP A 105 16.59 2.79 8.56
C ASP A 105 15.32 3.29 9.25
N ALA A 106 14.34 3.80 8.49
CA ALA A 106 13.12 4.38 9.04
C ALA A 106 12.29 3.31 9.79
N PRO A 107 12.07 3.46 11.10
CA PRO A 107 11.45 2.41 11.91
C PRO A 107 9.99 2.16 11.52
N ASN A 108 9.33 3.14 10.94
CA ASN A 108 7.93 3.07 10.52
C ASN A 108 7.70 2.28 9.23
N LEU A 109 8.76 1.94 8.47
CA LEU A 109 8.70 1.01 7.34
C LEU A 109 8.79 -0.46 7.77
N ARG A 110 9.17 -0.72 9.03
CA ARG A 110 9.27 -2.08 9.56
C ARG A 110 7.86 -2.64 9.78
N ASN A 111 7.61 -3.79 9.20
CA ASN A 111 6.32 -4.47 9.25
C ASN A 111 5.21 -3.59 8.69
N ALA A 112 5.45 -2.95 7.55
CA ALA A 112 4.54 -2.01 6.92
C ALA A 112 4.16 -2.43 5.51
N SER A 113 2.95 -2.08 5.11
CA SER A 113 2.41 -2.28 3.78
C SER A 113 1.85 -0.96 3.27
N PHE A 114 2.13 -0.62 2.01
CA PHE A 114 1.62 0.63 1.42
C PHE A 114 1.38 0.50 -0.08
N GLU A 115 0.45 1.31 -0.58
CA GLU A 115 0.20 1.45 -2.00
C GLU A 115 1.12 2.50 -2.63
N LEU A 116 1.55 2.28 -3.88
CA LEU A 116 2.47 3.14 -4.63
C LEU A 116 1.94 3.44 -6.03
N TYR A 117 1.84 4.71 -6.38
CA TYR A 117 1.44 5.16 -7.71
C TYR A 117 1.90 6.60 -7.97
N TYR A 118 1.79 7.08 -9.22
CA TYR A 118 1.98 8.49 -9.51
C TYR A 118 0.83 9.32 -8.96
N THR A 119 1.16 10.47 -8.37
CA THR A 119 0.18 11.41 -7.79
C THR A 119 -0.93 11.76 -8.78
N GLU A 120 -0.57 12.06 -10.03
CA GLU A 120 -1.54 12.45 -11.07
C GLU A 120 -2.46 11.30 -11.51
N SER A 121 -2.05 10.06 -11.28
CA SER A 121 -2.82 8.86 -11.65
C SER A 121 -3.76 8.38 -10.56
N ALA A 122 -3.66 8.92 -9.35
CA ALA A 122 -4.42 8.47 -8.19
C ALA A 122 -5.94 8.64 -8.41
N GLN A 123 -6.67 7.55 -8.29
CA GLN A 123 -8.13 7.50 -8.41
C GLN A 123 -8.73 6.71 -7.24
N PRO A 124 -9.90 7.12 -6.71
CA PRO A 124 -10.62 6.33 -5.71
C PRO A 124 -11.00 4.96 -6.27
N CYS A 125 -10.72 3.89 -5.52
CA CYS A 125 -11.12 2.53 -5.89
C CYS A 125 -12.65 2.36 -5.95
N GLU A 126 -13.39 3.20 -5.21
CA GLU A 126 -14.86 3.16 -5.12
C GLU A 126 -15.45 4.57 -4.96
N GLY A 127 -16.71 4.72 -5.35
CA GLY A 127 -17.44 5.99 -5.21
C GLY A 127 -17.50 6.50 -3.77
N ARG A 128 -17.64 5.62 -2.77
CA ARG A 128 -17.67 6.00 -1.34
C ARG A 128 -16.34 6.59 -0.84
N PHE A 129 -15.22 6.25 -1.49
CA PHE A 129 -13.92 6.78 -1.09
C PHE A 129 -13.72 8.22 -1.53
N LYS A 130 -14.48 8.72 -2.51
CA LYS A 130 -14.42 10.13 -2.94
C LYS A 130 -14.65 11.10 -1.79
N SER A 131 -15.69 10.87 -0.97
CA SER A 131 -15.97 11.75 0.17
C SER A 131 -14.86 11.66 1.23
N LEU A 132 -14.37 10.46 1.51
CA LEU A 132 -13.32 10.25 2.51
C LEU A 132 -11.98 10.87 2.08
N ILE A 133 -11.65 10.85 0.79
CA ILE A 133 -10.48 11.53 0.23
C ILE A 133 -10.65 13.04 0.34
N ASN A 134 -11.81 13.58 -0.06
CA ASN A 134 -12.10 15.02 0.04
C ASN A 134 -12.09 15.54 1.49
N ASP A 135 -12.51 14.70 2.43
CA ASP A 135 -12.50 14.99 3.87
C ASP A 135 -11.10 14.82 4.51
N GLY A 136 -10.07 14.42 3.74
CA GLY A 136 -8.71 14.18 4.24
C GLY A 136 -8.61 12.96 5.18
N LYS A 137 -9.57 12.04 5.12
CA LYS A 137 -9.60 10.83 5.95
C LYS A 137 -8.77 9.68 5.38
N VAL A 138 -8.40 9.75 4.11
CA VAL A 138 -7.43 8.86 3.47
C VAL A 138 -6.10 9.60 3.44
N ALA A 139 -5.09 9.06 4.12
CA ALA A 139 -3.76 9.63 4.08
C ALA A 139 -3.15 9.48 2.69
N ARG A 140 -2.72 10.60 2.11
CA ARG A 140 -1.96 10.68 0.85
C ARG A 140 -0.61 11.28 1.20
N LEU A 141 0.44 10.48 1.08
CA LEU A 141 1.78 10.84 1.49
C LEU A 141 2.58 11.27 0.26
N HIS A 142 3.30 12.39 0.41
CA HIS A 142 4.09 13.01 -0.65
C HIS A 142 5.45 13.42 -0.08
N GLY A 143 6.46 13.53 -0.95
CA GLY A 143 7.76 14.05 -0.58
C GLY A 143 8.70 14.15 -1.77
N ASN A 144 9.64 15.10 -1.74
CA ASN A 144 10.64 15.26 -2.81
C ASN A 144 11.87 14.34 -2.63
N THR A 145 11.89 13.56 -1.55
CA THR A 145 12.90 12.53 -1.25
C THR A 145 12.21 11.30 -0.70
N TYR A 146 12.82 10.11 -0.83
CA TYR A 146 12.28 8.88 -0.26
C TYR A 146 12.10 8.96 1.26
N GLU A 147 13.02 9.60 1.98
CA GLU A 147 12.90 9.80 3.44
C GLU A 147 11.61 10.57 3.78
N THR A 148 11.35 11.69 3.09
CA THR A 148 10.12 12.46 3.30
C THR A 148 8.86 11.73 2.83
N LEU A 149 8.96 10.97 1.73
CA LEU A 149 7.83 10.21 1.16
C LEU A 149 7.39 9.09 2.13
N PHE A 150 8.36 8.42 2.77
CA PHE A 150 8.09 7.34 3.74
C PHE A 150 7.68 7.84 5.12
N GLY A 151 7.93 9.11 5.47
CA GLY A 151 7.80 9.61 6.84
C GLY A 151 6.42 9.45 7.48
N GLY A 152 5.36 9.40 6.67
CA GLY A 152 3.98 9.23 7.15
C GLY A 152 3.47 7.78 7.20
N ILE A 153 4.26 6.81 6.73
CA ILE A 153 3.87 5.40 6.71
C ILE A 153 3.72 4.90 8.14
N LYS A 154 2.70 4.07 8.36
CA LYS A 154 2.47 3.41 9.64
C LYS A 154 2.80 1.92 9.49
N PRO A 155 3.41 1.29 10.51
CA PRO A 155 3.46 -0.17 10.60
C PRO A 155 2.04 -0.74 10.52
N ASP A 156 1.94 -1.98 10.02
CA ASP A 156 0.69 -2.70 9.78
C ASP A 156 -0.25 -2.61 10.98
N GLY A 157 -1.18 -1.66 10.87
CA GLY A 157 -2.39 -1.56 11.67
C GLY A 157 -3.57 -2.07 10.85
N ASP A 158 -4.70 -2.34 11.51
CA ASP A 158 -5.95 -2.67 10.84
C ASP A 158 -6.32 -1.49 9.91
N TYR A 159 -5.95 -1.56 8.63
CA TYR A 159 -6.24 -0.52 7.65
C TYR A 159 -7.73 -0.57 7.31
N TYR A 160 -8.47 0.27 8.03
CA TYR A 160 -9.89 0.46 7.88
C TYR A 160 -10.12 1.80 7.20
N VAL A 161 -10.80 1.79 6.06
CA VAL A 161 -11.46 2.99 5.57
C VAL A 161 -12.80 3.07 6.31
N PRO A 162 -13.03 4.10 7.15
CA PRO A 162 -14.28 4.22 7.89
C PRO A 162 -15.50 4.13 6.97
N GLY A 163 -16.39 3.17 7.28
CA GLY A 163 -17.72 3.09 6.68
C GLY A 163 -18.61 4.24 7.09
#